data_AF-A0A7Y2JLA4-F1
#
_entry.id   AF-A0A7Y2JLA4-F1
#
_cell.length_a   1.000
_cell.length_b   1.000
_cell.length_c   1.000
_cell.angle_alpha   90.00
_cell.angle_beta   90.00
_cell.angle_gamma   90.00
#
_symmetry.space_group_name_H-M   'P 1'
#
loop_
_entity.id
_entity.type
_entity.pdbx_description
1 polymer ?
#
loop_
_entity_poly.entity_id
_entity_poly.type
_entity_poly.pdbx_seq_one_letter_code
_entity_poly.pdbx_strand_id
1 'polypeptide(L)'
;MARQVKERHEAELIGPPAPVTGWTPKPLVYESYPGTTTRRKNGTLGPEETEDFLDRPKAAFETRVQPPPLDPGLRPCAVTDASAAILNVPRLIPGARIVLDTGLAVTALPRDRAGWGRLCRLISRGRLRAEKGSCVITLNDLLEFGEGQVLLIHPPQPGTTGGGADPWQTQTGRLTRRFGDACHMLMSPRYDGQDSERFDWLASLAKKLNLETIASASPRMHHGARRKLADVLTAVRTGVKVDDLGRAALANAEQRLRSGDELRRLLGPHADAVDRATDLADTLTFRLDELRYEYPSEIAKGETAGDRLKRLAHDGLKWRYPSGAPDKVRQLLEHELTLIAKLRYEPYFLTVRDVVAFARSRNILCQG
;
A
#
# COMPACT_ATOMS: atom_id res chain seq x y z
N MET A 1 -18.21 -17.94 14.32
CA MET A 1 -17.47 -18.95 13.53
C MET A 1 -17.20 -20.26 14.29
N ALA A 2 -16.94 -20.24 15.61
CA ALA A 2 -16.74 -21.48 16.39
C ALA A 2 -17.93 -22.49 16.35
N ARG A 3 -19.16 -22.02 16.07
CA ARG A 3 -20.36 -22.87 15.96
C ARG A 3 -20.41 -23.70 14.67
N GLN A 4 -19.89 -23.18 13.55
CA GLN A 4 -19.89 -23.89 12.25
C GLN A 4 -18.84 -24.99 12.15
N VAL A 5 -17.79 -24.94 12.98
CA VAL A 5 -16.72 -25.95 12.99
C VAL A 5 -17.15 -27.20 13.77
N LYS A 6 -17.94 -27.03 14.85
CA LYS A 6 -18.46 -28.14 15.65
C LYS A 6 -19.49 -28.98 14.90
N GLU A 7 -20.40 -28.32 14.19
CA GLU A 7 -21.44 -28.96 13.36
C GLU A 7 -20.88 -29.83 12.22
N ARG A 8 -19.65 -29.55 11.75
CA ARG A 8 -18.99 -30.32 10.68
C ARG A 8 -18.20 -31.53 11.19
N HIS A 9 -17.84 -31.55 12.47
CA HIS A 9 -17.09 -32.64 13.08
C HIS A 9 -18.02 -33.78 13.57
N GLU A 10 -19.24 -33.44 14.00
CA GLU A 10 -20.27 -34.41 14.43
C GLU A 10 -20.91 -35.19 13.25
N ALA A 11 -20.67 -34.75 12.01
CA ALA A 11 -21.21 -35.37 10.79
C ALA A 11 -20.24 -36.36 10.08
N GLU A 12 -19.14 -36.76 10.72
CA GLU A 12 -18.13 -37.72 10.20
C GLU A 12 -17.57 -37.40 8.79
N LEU A 13 -17.48 -36.11 8.42
CA LEU A 13 -17.04 -35.67 7.08
C LEU A 13 -15.51 -35.60 6.87
N ILE A 14 -14.70 -36.17 7.77
CA ILE A 14 -13.22 -36.13 7.69
C ILE A 14 -12.65 -37.54 7.94
N GLY A 15 -12.38 -38.28 6.86
CA GLY A 15 -11.58 -39.51 6.89
C GLY A 15 -10.09 -39.22 6.61
N PRO A 16 -9.15 -40.11 7.01
CA PRO A 16 -7.72 -39.85 6.89
C PRO A 16 -7.25 -40.00 5.42
N PRO A 17 -6.28 -39.18 4.96
CA PRO A 17 -5.82 -39.24 3.58
C PRO A 17 -4.82 -40.37 3.33
N ALA A 18 -4.92 -41.00 2.16
CA ALA A 18 -4.00 -42.02 1.65
C ALA A 18 -2.83 -41.41 0.86
N PRO A 19 -1.67 -42.08 0.75
CA PRO A 19 -0.45 -41.50 0.16
C PRO A 19 -0.26 -41.89 -1.32
N VAL A 20 0.19 -40.99 -2.20
CA VAL A 20 0.56 -41.37 -3.59
C VAL A 20 1.68 -40.50 -4.21
N THR A 21 2.57 -41.18 -4.94
CA THR A 21 3.73 -40.74 -5.74
C THR A 21 3.47 -40.71 -7.26
N GLY A 22 4.10 -39.75 -7.99
CA GLY A 22 4.69 -39.87 -9.36
C GLY A 22 3.88 -39.50 -10.62
N TRP A 23 4.34 -38.53 -11.46
CA TRP A 23 3.94 -38.32 -12.90
C TRP A 23 4.95 -37.47 -13.74
N THR A 24 4.93 -37.63 -15.09
CA THR A 24 5.88 -37.15 -16.15
C THR A 24 5.26 -36.17 -17.20
N PRO A 25 6.04 -35.38 -18.00
CA PRO A 25 5.55 -34.27 -18.84
C PRO A 25 5.40 -34.51 -20.38
N LYS A 26 4.71 -33.58 -21.09
CA LYS A 26 4.31 -33.59 -22.54
C LYS A 26 5.26 -32.81 -23.50
N PRO A 27 5.21 -33.02 -24.84
CA PRO A 27 6.18 -32.48 -25.81
C PRO A 27 5.77 -31.15 -26.49
N LEU A 28 6.75 -30.51 -27.17
CA LEU A 28 6.73 -29.13 -27.73
C LEU A 28 6.56 -29.06 -29.27
N VAL A 29 6.07 -27.93 -29.82
CA VAL A 29 5.79 -27.70 -31.27
C VAL A 29 6.51 -26.44 -31.80
N TYR A 30 6.91 -26.42 -33.08
CA TYR A 30 7.66 -25.35 -33.78
C TYR A 30 7.00 -24.94 -35.12
N GLU A 31 7.29 -23.72 -35.62
CA GLU A 31 6.90 -23.22 -36.96
C GLU A 31 8.07 -22.46 -37.63
N SER A 32 8.19 -22.54 -38.96
CA SER A 32 9.32 -21.97 -39.74
C SER A 32 8.85 -21.17 -40.96
N TYR A 33 9.49 -20.03 -41.25
CA TYR A 33 9.36 -19.29 -42.51
C TYR A 33 10.72 -19.14 -43.22
N PRO A 34 10.76 -18.96 -44.56
CA PRO A 34 12.01 -18.95 -45.31
C PRO A 34 12.78 -17.64 -45.11
N GLY A 35 14.05 -17.75 -44.66
CA GLY A 35 15.03 -16.64 -44.70
C GLY A 35 15.37 -15.95 -43.38
N THR A 36 14.89 -16.40 -42.21
CA THR A 36 15.33 -15.89 -40.89
C THR A 36 15.42 -17.00 -39.84
N THR A 37 16.25 -16.79 -38.82
CA THR A 37 16.45 -17.67 -37.66
C THR A 37 15.14 -17.86 -36.89
N THR A 38 14.83 -19.12 -36.56
CA THR A 38 13.67 -19.58 -35.79
C THR A 38 13.49 -18.79 -34.48
N ARG A 39 12.38 -18.06 -34.32
CA ARG A 39 12.03 -17.36 -33.06
C ARG A 39 10.92 -18.08 -32.31
N ARG A 40 11.11 -18.28 -31.00
CA ARG A 40 10.06 -18.75 -30.07
C ARG A 40 9.10 -17.60 -29.73
N LYS A 41 7.79 -17.90 -29.62
CA LYS A 41 6.71 -16.91 -29.48
C LYS A 41 6.66 -16.17 -28.12
N ASN A 42 7.49 -16.55 -27.14
CA ASN A 42 7.28 -16.18 -25.73
C ASN A 42 8.43 -15.41 -25.06
N GLY A 43 9.41 -14.87 -25.81
CA GLY A 43 10.43 -13.97 -25.25
C GLY A 43 11.39 -14.59 -24.23
N THR A 44 11.52 -15.92 -24.20
CA THR A 44 12.49 -16.62 -23.34
C THR A 44 13.85 -16.66 -24.04
N LEU A 45 14.92 -16.43 -23.26
CA LEU A 45 16.33 -16.45 -23.69
C LEU A 45 16.69 -17.73 -24.47
N GLY A 46 17.63 -17.61 -25.39
CA GLY A 46 18.14 -18.72 -26.19
C GLY A 46 18.96 -19.73 -25.36
N PRO A 47 19.21 -20.94 -25.88
CA PRO A 47 19.95 -21.99 -25.17
C PRO A 47 21.34 -21.52 -24.70
N GLU A 48 22.04 -20.75 -25.52
CA GLU A 48 23.39 -20.23 -25.23
C GLU A 48 23.39 -19.19 -24.09
N GLU A 49 22.34 -18.37 -23.99
CA GLU A 49 22.16 -17.40 -22.90
C GLU A 49 21.77 -18.06 -21.57
N THR A 50 21.33 -19.33 -21.61
CA THR A 50 20.90 -20.09 -20.44
C THR A 50 22.09 -20.78 -19.75
N GLU A 51 23.09 -21.22 -20.52
CA GLU A 51 24.32 -21.83 -19.98
C GLU A 51 25.13 -20.83 -19.16
N ASP A 52 25.26 -19.59 -19.63
CA ASP A 52 26.01 -18.52 -18.94
C ASP A 52 25.35 -18.09 -17.61
N PHE A 53 24.03 -18.31 -17.47
CA PHE A 53 23.28 -18.02 -16.25
C PHE A 53 23.37 -19.15 -15.20
N LEU A 54 23.65 -20.38 -15.64
CA LEU A 54 23.69 -21.56 -14.77
C LEU A 54 25.04 -21.75 -14.06
N ASP A 55 26.13 -21.16 -14.59
CA ASP A 55 27.50 -21.41 -14.14
C ASP A 55 28.00 -20.48 -13.01
N ARG A 56 27.10 -19.70 -12.39
CA ARG A 56 27.43 -18.87 -11.21
C ARG A 56 27.09 -19.58 -9.89
N PRO A 57 27.87 -19.38 -8.81
CA PRO A 57 27.65 -20.05 -7.53
C PRO A 57 26.28 -19.66 -6.95
N LYS A 58 25.39 -20.65 -6.82
CA LYS A 58 24.05 -20.50 -6.26
C LYS A 58 24.15 -20.47 -4.73
N ALA A 59 23.67 -19.38 -4.12
CA ALA A 59 23.42 -19.34 -2.68
C ALA A 59 22.31 -20.35 -2.36
N ALA A 60 22.62 -21.38 -1.57
CA ALA A 60 21.66 -22.37 -1.12
C ALA A 60 20.69 -21.71 -0.11
N PHE A 61 19.46 -21.44 -0.56
CA PHE A 61 18.31 -21.31 0.31
C PHE A 61 17.53 -22.61 0.19
N GLU A 62 17.28 -23.30 1.31
CA GLU A 62 16.27 -24.35 1.36
C GLU A 62 14.89 -23.71 1.15
N THR A 63 14.46 -23.67 -0.10
CA THR A 63 13.06 -23.47 -0.48
C THR A 63 12.46 -24.84 -0.77
N ARG A 64 11.44 -25.25 -0.02
CA ARG A 64 10.58 -26.37 -0.43
C ARG A 64 9.66 -25.85 -1.55
N VAL A 65 9.69 -26.50 -2.72
CA VAL A 65 9.24 -25.90 -4.00
C VAL A 65 7.90 -26.43 -4.54
N GLN A 66 7.28 -27.51 -4.03
CA GLN A 66 6.10 -28.08 -4.71
C GLN A 66 4.87 -28.35 -3.82
N PRO A 67 3.66 -27.89 -4.22
CA PRO A 67 2.40 -28.36 -3.66
C PRO A 67 2.05 -29.78 -4.17
N PRO A 68 1.18 -30.53 -3.46
CA PRO A 68 0.83 -31.90 -3.84
C PRO A 68 -0.03 -31.97 -5.13
N PRO A 69 0.01 -33.08 -5.89
CA PRO A 69 -0.70 -33.19 -7.16
C PRO A 69 -2.22 -33.33 -6.97
N LEU A 70 -3.00 -32.76 -7.89
CA LEU A 70 -4.46 -32.82 -7.92
C LEU A 70 -4.96 -34.17 -8.47
N ASP A 71 -5.98 -34.73 -7.80
CA ASP A 71 -6.67 -35.98 -8.13
C ASP A 71 -7.52 -35.84 -9.43
N PRO A 72 -7.36 -36.72 -10.44
CA PRO A 72 -8.17 -36.72 -11.68
C PRO A 72 -9.67 -36.96 -11.47
N GLY A 73 -10.10 -37.39 -10.28
CA GLY A 73 -11.50 -37.72 -9.98
C GLY A 73 -12.40 -36.54 -9.57
N LEU A 74 -11.87 -35.36 -9.26
CA LEU A 74 -12.68 -34.22 -8.81
C LEU A 74 -13.13 -33.33 -9.98
N ARG A 75 -14.45 -33.10 -10.07
CA ARG A 75 -15.06 -32.17 -11.04
C ARG A 75 -14.43 -30.76 -10.91
N PRO A 76 -14.22 -30.05 -12.03
CA PRO A 76 -13.51 -28.78 -12.02
C PRO A 76 -14.45 -27.66 -11.56
N CYS A 77 -14.37 -27.26 -10.30
CA CYS A 77 -14.82 -25.93 -9.83
C CYS A 77 -14.37 -25.69 -8.37
N ALA A 78 -13.08 -25.56 -8.13
CA ALA A 78 -12.56 -24.82 -6.98
C ALA A 78 -11.07 -24.53 -7.20
N VAL A 79 -10.78 -23.32 -7.66
CA VAL A 79 -9.44 -22.73 -7.58
C VAL A 79 -9.04 -22.75 -6.10
N THR A 80 -8.15 -23.64 -5.73
CA THR A 80 -7.52 -23.66 -4.40
C THR A 80 -6.02 -23.50 -4.58
N ASP A 81 -5.62 -22.35 -5.14
CA ASP A 81 -4.32 -21.79 -4.80
C ASP A 81 -4.39 -21.43 -3.32
N ALA A 82 -3.95 -22.36 -2.48
CA ALA A 82 -3.82 -22.15 -1.05
C ALA A 82 -2.78 -21.05 -0.83
N SER A 83 -3.24 -19.81 -0.67
CA SER A 83 -2.44 -18.74 -0.14
C SER A 83 -1.75 -19.21 1.14
N ALA A 84 -0.47 -18.87 1.30
CA ALA A 84 0.30 -19.25 2.48
C ALA A 84 -0.50 -18.91 3.75
N ALA A 85 -0.51 -19.82 4.75
CA ALA A 85 -1.22 -19.59 5.99
C ALA A 85 -0.61 -18.37 6.72
N ILE A 86 -1.26 -17.20 6.57
CA ILE A 86 -0.85 -15.99 7.28
C ILE A 86 -1.43 -16.08 8.69
N LEU A 87 -0.64 -16.64 9.61
CA LEU A 87 -1.04 -16.84 11.01
C LEU A 87 -0.97 -15.54 11.82
N ASN A 88 -0.23 -14.54 11.35
CA ASN A 88 -0.07 -13.24 11.99
C ASN A 88 -0.13 -12.14 10.92
N VAL A 89 -1.18 -11.33 10.94
CA VAL A 89 -1.27 -10.13 10.09
C VAL A 89 -0.92 -8.93 10.96
N PRO A 90 0.17 -8.20 10.71
CA PRO A 90 0.48 -6.99 11.47
C PRO A 90 -0.60 -5.94 11.24
N ARG A 91 -0.91 -5.15 12.28
CA ARG A 91 -1.78 -3.97 12.13
C ARG A 91 -1.09 -2.99 11.18
N LEU A 92 -1.77 -2.63 10.09
CA LEU A 92 -1.29 -1.60 9.18
C LEU A 92 -1.57 -0.22 9.77
N ILE A 93 -0.51 0.57 9.94
CA ILE A 93 -0.59 2.00 10.27
C ILE A 93 -0.11 2.76 9.04
N PRO A 94 -1.01 3.35 8.24
CA PRO A 94 -0.62 4.10 7.07
C PRO A 94 0.03 5.43 7.49
N GLY A 95 0.84 6.00 6.61
CA GLY A 95 1.53 7.26 6.88
C GLY A 95 2.41 7.68 5.72
N ALA A 96 2.94 8.90 5.79
CA ALA A 96 3.85 9.41 4.77
C ALA A 96 4.94 10.29 5.38
N ARG A 97 6.17 10.15 4.86
CA ARG A 97 7.22 11.11 5.11
C ARG A 97 7.04 12.31 4.19
N ILE A 98 6.72 13.45 4.78
CA ILE A 98 6.58 14.74 4.13
C ILE A 98 7.90 15.49 4.27
N VAL A 99 8.49 15.87 3.15
CA VAL A 99 9.67 16.75 3.11
C VAL A 99 9.20 18.08 2.55
N LEU A 100 9.36 19.14 3.33
CA LEU A 100 9.00 20.49 2.93
C LEU A 100 10.02 21.05 1.94
N ASP A 101 9.62 22.08 1.21
CA ASP A 101 10.48 22.88 0.34
C ASP A 101 11.74 23.43 1.04
N THR A 102 11.64 23.70 2.34
CA THR A 102 12.76 24.14 3.18
C THR A 102 13.67 23.00 3.67
N GLY A 103 13.34 21.74 3.36
CA GLY A 103 14.08 20.56 3.79
C GLY A 103 13.68 20.00 5.15
N LEU A 104 12.82 20.69 5.93
CA LEU A 104 12.22 20.11 7.14
C LEU A 104 11.43 18.85 6.76
N ALA A 105 11.68 17.75 7.46
CA ALA A 105 10.99 16.48 7.22
C ALA A 105 10.16 16.07 8.43
N VAL A 106 8.95 15.57 8.16
CA VAL A 106 8.00 15.09 9.15
C VAL A 106 7.37 13.80 8.65
N THR A 107 7.31 12.75 9.46
CA THR A 107 6.45 11.60 9.18
C THR A 107 5.06 11.89 9.74
N ALA A 108 4.07 12.00 8.86
CA ALA A 108 2.69 12.23 9.24
C ALA A 108 1.92 10.89 9.30
N LEU A 109 1.29 10.63 10.44
CA LEU A 109 0.50 9.43 10.73
C LEU A 109 -0.95 9.85 11.04
N PRO A 110 -1.92 9.56 10.16
CA PRO A 110 -3.33 9.88 10.42
C PRO A 110 -3.86 9.11 11.63
N ARG A 111 -4.53 9.81 12.55
CA ARG A 111 -5.21 9.16 13.69
C ARG A 111 -6.52 8.52 13.27
N ASP A 112 -7.26 9.17 12.37
CA ASP A 112 -8.61 8.78 11.93
C ASP A 112 -8.81 8.99 10.41
N ARG A 113 -10.00 8.65 9.90
CA ARG A 113 -10.38 8.81 8.49
C ARG A 113 -10.29 10.27 8.00
N ALA A 114 -10.59 11.24 8.87
CA ALA A 114 -10.51 12.65 8.49
C ALA A 114 -9.04 13.11 8.35
N GLY A 115 -8.16 12.65 9.24
CA GLY A 115 -6.71 12.83 9.17
C GLY A 115 -6.13 12.21 7.92
N TRP A 116 -6.57 11.01 7.54
CA TRP A 116 -6.19 10.39 6.26
C TRP A 116 -6.61 11.25 5.06
N GLY A 117 -7.85 11.71 5.04
CA GLY A 117 -8.35 12.61 3.99
C GLY A 117 -7.53 13.90 3.86
N ARG A 118 -7.12 14.50 4.99
CA ARG A 118 -6.23 15.68 5.01
C ARG A 118 -4.82 15.36 4.54
N LEU A 119 -4.24 14.22 4.92
CA LEU A 119 -2.95 13.76 4.40
C LEU A 119 -2.98 13.57 2.87
N CYS A 120 -4.04 12.95 2.35
CA CYS A 120 -4.23 12.80 0.90
C CYS A 120 -4.33 14.17 0.20
N ARG A 121 -5.08 15.13 0.77
CA ARG A 121 -5.18 16.49 0.23
C ARG A 121 -3.84 17.23 0.25
N LEU A 122 -3.08 17.12 1.33
CA LEU A 122 -1.74 17.68 1.46
C LEU A 122 -0.82 17.19 0.34
N ILE A 123 -0.75 15.87 0.16
CA ILE A 123 0.09 15.26 -0.88
C ILE A 123 -0.39 15.64 -2.28
N SER A 124 -1.70 15.57 -2.53
CA SER A 124 -2.29 15.97 -3.82
C SER A 124 -1.99 17.43 -4.16
N ARG A 125 -2.09 18.34 -3.19
CA ARG A 125 -1.77 19.77 -3.39
C ARG A 125 -0.30 19.95 -3.77
N GLY A 126 0.60 19.27 -3.07
CA GLY A 126 2.03 19.33 -3.39
C GLY A 126 2.39 18.73 -4.76
N ARG A 127 1.70 17.65 -5.17
CA ARG A 127 1.89 17.02 -6.48
C ARG A 127 1.33 17.86 -7.62
N LEU A 128 0.16 18.47 -7.44
CA LEU A 128 -0.46 19.33 -8.46
C LEU A 128 0.31 20.63 -8.70
N ARG A 129 1.08 21.08 -7.70
CA ARG A 129 1.94 22.27 -7.81
C ARG A 129 3.25 22.00 -8.55
N ALA A 130 3.65 20.74 -8.71
CA ALA A 130 4.96 20.36 -9.20
C ALA A 130 4.88 19.63 -10.54
N GLU A 131 6.00 19.58 -11.25
CA GLU A 131 6.14 18.74 -12.45
C GLU A 131 5.95 17.25 -12.10
N LYS A 132 5.56 16.46 -13.10
CA LYS A 132 5.33 15.02 -12.93
C LYS A 132 6.57 14.34 -12.33
N GLY A 133 6.36 13.63 -11.22
CA GLY A 133 7.44 12.97 -10.47
C GLY A 133 7.92 13.74 -9.24
N SER A 134 7.69 15.05 -9.19
CA SER A 134 8.07 15.95 -8.09
C SER A 134 6.89 16.26 -7.16
N CYS A 135 7.16 16.86 -6.00
CA CYS A 135 6.17 17.26 -5.02
C CYS A 135 6.69 18.47 -4.24
N VAL A 136 5.96 19.58 -4.22
CA VAL A 136 6.36 20.81 -3.49
C VAL A 136 5.33 21.09 -2.40
N ILE A 137 5.68 20.76 -1.16
CA ILE A 137 4.85 20.98 0.02
C ILE A 137 5.52 22.06 0.88
N THR A 138 4.77 23.09 1.26
CA THR A 138 5.27 24.17 2.11
C THR A 138 4.87 23.94 3.57
N LEU A 139 5.48 24.68 4.50
CA LEU A 139 5.06 24.67 5.90
C LEU A 139 3.59 25.08 6.08
N ASN A 140 3.10 26.06 5.30
CA ASN A 140 1.71 26.50 5.41
C ASN A 140 0.73 25.40 4.98
N ASP A 141 1.07 24.61 3.96
CA ASP A 141 0.26 23.45 3.58
C ASP A 141 0.20 22.43 4.73
N LEU A 142 1.33 22.15 5.39
CA LEU A 142 1.37 21.25 6.54
C LEU A 142 0.58 21.80 7.74
N LEU A 143 0.62 23.11 7.99
CA LEU A 143 -0.17 23.77 9.03
C LEU A 143 -1.67 23.73 8.75
N GLU A 144 -2.08 23.81 7.48
CA GLU A 144 -3.48 23.72 7.04
C GLU A 144 -4.03 22.30 7.17
N PHE A 145 -3.25 21.29 6.75
CA PHE A 145 -3.73 19.90 6.67
C PHE A 145 -3.27 18.99 7.81
N GLY A 146 -2.41 19.44 8.73
CA GLY A 146 -1.82 18.60 9.78
C GLY A 146 -2.76 18.12 10.88
N GLU A 147 -3.99 18.64 10.96
CA GLU A 147 -4.95 18.27 12.01
C GLU A 147 -5.35 16.78 11.97
N GLY A 148 -5.59 16.18 13.13
CA GLY A 148 -5.93 14.76 13.28
C GLY A 148 -4.83 13.81 12.77
N GLN A 149 -3.59 14.28 12.72
CA GLN A 149 -2.40 13.49 12.42
C GLN A 149 -1.41 13.62 13.57
N VAL A 150 -0.65 12.56 13.81
CA VAL A 150 0.57 12.61 14.60
C VAL A 150 1.72 12.99 13.66
N LEU A 151 2.58 13.90 14.10
CA LEU A 151 3.69 14.44 13.34
C LEU A 151 5.02 14.04 14.01
N LEU A 152 5.73 13.07 13.44
CA LEU A 152 7.07 12.69 13.89
C LEU A 152 8.08 13.58 13.18
N ILE A 153 8.62 14.56 13.89
CA ILE A 153 9.55 15.54 13.36
C ILE A 153 10.92 14.89 13.23
N HIS A 154 11.49 14.91 12.02
CA HIS A 154 12.85 14.44 11.79
C HIS A 154 13.83 15.54 12.21
N PRO A 155 14.93 15.16 12.89
CA PRO A 155 15.92 16.14 13.35
C PRO A 155 16.63 16.83 12.18
N PRO A 156 17.22 18.02 12.41
CA PRO A 156 17.93 18.73 11.36
C PRO A 156 19.13 17.88 10.88
N GLN A 157 19.49 18.07 9.61
CA GLN A 157 20.68 17.42 9.04
C GLN A 157 21.94 18.11 9.62
N PRO A 158 23.01 17.36 9.93
CA PRO A 158 24.28 17.95 10.33
C PRO A 158 24.77 18.92 9.25
N GLY A 159 25.18 20.14 9.65
CA GLY A 159 25.72 21.15 8.75
C GLY A 159 24.69 22.12 8.14
N THR A 160 23.40 22.01 8.45
CA THR A 160 22.38 22.97 7.97
C THR A 160 22.16 24.16 8.92
N THR A 161 22.82 24.18 10.07
CA THR A 161 22.78 25.29 11.04
C THR A 161 23.90 26.28 10.74
N GLY A 162 23.73 27.07 9.66
CA GLY A 162 24.53 28.27 9.42
C GLY A 162 24.15 29.38 10.39
N GLY A 163 25.11 30.23 10.77
CA GLY A 163 24.92 31.32 11.75
C GLY A 163 23.73 32.22 11.43
N GLY A 164 22.65 32.06 12.21
CA GLY A 164 21.35 32.71 12.05
C GLY A 164 20.30 31.94 12.87
N ALA A 165 19.05 32.44 12.92
CA ALA A 165 17.95 31.68 13.49
C ALA A 165 17.76 30.41 12.65
N ASP A 166 18.02 29.24 13.23
CA ASP A 166 17.92 27.95 12.56
C ASP A 166 16.52 27.80 11.94
N PRO A 167 16.40 27.75 10.59
CA PRO A 167 15.12 27.62 9.91
C PRO A 167 14.35 26.40 10.41
N TRP A 168 15.05 25.31 10.75
CA TRP A 168 14.43 24.11 11.29
C TRP A 168 13.77 24.38 12.64
N GLN A 169 14.42 25.11 13.55
CA GLN A 169 13.86 25.44 14.87
C GLN A 169 12.65 26.36 14.75
N THR A 170 12.73 27.37 13.88
CA THR A 170 11.62 28.32 13.67
C THR A 170 10.39 27.61 13.13
N GLN A 171 10.56 26.74 12.13
CA GLN A 171 9.47 26.00 11.53
C GLN A 171 8.90 24.94 12.48
N THR A 172 9.78 24.20 13.17
CA THR A 172 9.38 23.24 14.20
C THR A 172 8.58 23.93 15.30
N GLY A 173 9.05 25.08 15.80
CA GLY A 173 8.33 25.86 16.80
C GLY A 173 6.97 26.38 16.32
N ARG A 174 6.72 26.52 15.01
CA ARG A 174 5.37 26.80 14.49
C ARG A 174 4.48 25.56 14.49
N LEU A 175 5.04 24.39 14.15
CA LEU A 175 4.33 23.12 14.20
C LEU A 175 3.93 22.77 15.64
N THR A 176 4.86 22.84 16.59
CA THR A 176 4.59 22.52 18.00
C THR A 176 3.57 23.47 18.61
N ARG A 177 3.62 24.77 18.28
CA ARG A 177 2.58 25.73 18.70
C ARG A 177 1.19 25.43 18.15
N ARG A 178 1.08 24.88 16.93
CA ARG A 178 -0.20 24.60 16.28
C ARG A 178 -0.79 23.25 16.66
N PHE A 179 0.06 22.24 16.85
CA PHE A 179 -0.35 20.84 16.98
C PHE A 179 -0.03 20.24 18.36
N GLY A 180 0.75 20.93 19.20
CA GLY A 180 1.04 20.53 20.58
C GLY A 180 1.51 19.09 20.67
N ASP A 181 0.83 18.32 21.52
CA ASP A 181 1.10 16.92 21.86
C ASP A 181 0.94 15.94 20.69
N ALA A 182 0.48 16.40 19.52
CA ALA A 182 0.53 15.60 18.30
C ALA A 182 1.91 15.58 17.64
N CYS A 183 2.84 16.44 18.08
CA CYS A 183 4.22 16.46 17.60
C CYS A 183 5.13 15.61 18.50
N HIS A 184 6.03 14.84 17.88
CA HIS A 184 7.07 14.08 18.60
C HIS A 184 8.43 14.24 17.90
N MET A 185 9.53 14.19 18.67
CA MET A 185 10.89 14.21 18.14
C MET A 185 11.34 12.78 17.76
N LEU A 186 11.64 12.53 16.49
CA LEU A 186 12.10 11.21 16.04
C LEU A 186 13.58 10.98 16.37
N MET A 187 13.86 9.86 17.04
CA MET A 187 15.21 9.35 17.30
C MET A 187 15.44 8.09 16.46
N SER A 188 16.47 8.14 15.62
CA SER A 188 16.89 6.99 14.81
C SER A 188 18.41 6.85 14.78
N PRO A 189 18.94 5.64 14.98
CA PRO A 189 20.38 5.39 14.92
C PRO A 189 20.91 5.60 13.49
N ARG A 190 22.12 6.16 13.38
CA ARG A 190 22.84 6.36 12.12
C ARG A 190 24.05 5.44 11.97
N TYR A 191 24.51 4.82 13.07
CA TYR A 191 25.62 3.87 13.08
C TYR A 191 26.95 4.46 12.60
N ASP A 192 27.21 5.71 12.98
CA ASP A 192 28.42 6.49 12.65
C ASP A 192 29.31 6.73 13.87
N GLY A 193 29.09 5.98 14.96
CA GLY A 193 29.82 6.09 16.22
C GLY A 193 29.40 7.27 17.11
N GLN A 194 28.53 8.16 16.62
CA GLN A 194 28.10 9.37 17.34
C GLN A 194 26.64 9.28 17.81
N ASP A 195 26.05 8.08 17.80
CA ASP A 195 24.63 7.90 18.16
C ASP A 195 24.33 8.28 19.62
N SER A 196 25.20 7.96 20.57
CA SER A 196 24.98 8.31 21.99
C SER A 196 24.88 9.82 22.21
N GLU A 197 25.90 10.57 21.79
CA GLU A 197 25.92 12.04 21.91
C GLU A 197 24.76 12.69 21.14
N ARG A 198 24.42 12.13 19.98
CA ARG A 198 23.28 12.58 19.19
C ARG A 198 21.97 12.37 19.92
N PHE A 199 21.77 11.23 20.55
CA PHE A 199 20.56 10.96 21.32
C PHE A 199 20.44 11.89 22.53
N ASP A 200 21.54 12.16 23.24
CA ASP A 200 21.55 13.15 24.33
C ASP A 200 21.18 14.55 23.86
N TRP A 201 21.74 14.96 22.72
CA TRP A 201 21.43 16.24 22.08
C TRP A 201 19.97 16.31 21.62
N LEU A 202 19.45 15.24 20.98
CA LEU A 202 18.05 15.16 20.55
C LEU A 202 17.07 15.21 21.71
N ALA A 203 17.35 14.49 22.80
CA ALA A 203 16.54 14.53 24.01
C ALA A 203 16.52 15.94 24.63
N SER A 204 17.68 16.60 24.68
CA SER A 204 17.79 17.99 25.13
C SER A 204 17.02 18.96 24.24
N LEU A 205 17.07 18.77 22.92
CA LEU A 205 16.34 19.58 21.95
C LEU A 205 14.82 19.36 22.06
N ALA A 206 14.38 18.11 22.20
CA ALA A 206 12.97 17.76 22.41
C ALA A 206 12.42 18.43 23.68
N LYS A 207 13.18 18.38 24.78
CA LYS A 207 12.82 19.05 26.05
C LYS A 207 12.66 20.57 25.88
N LYS A 208 13.56 21.24 25.14
CA LYS A 208 13.46 22.68 24.85
C LYS A 208 12.20 23.04 24.05
N LEU A 209 11.73 22.12 23.20
CA LEU A 209 10.57 22.31 22.34
C LEU A 209 9.27 21.77 22.96
N ASN A 210 9.33 21.26 24.19
CA ASN A 210 8.23 20.56 24.87
C ASN A 210 7.66 19.40 24.04
N LEU A 211 8.56 18.57 23.52
CA LEU A 211 8.23 17.38 22.73
C LEU A 211 8.68 16.12 23.45
N GLU A 212 7.88 15.07 23.33
CA GLU A 212 8.32 13.72 23.65
C GLU A 212 9.18 13.14 22.53
N THR A 213 10.17 12.31 22.89
CA THR A 213 10.97 11.59 21.91
C THR A 213 10.34 10.26 21.53
N ILE A 214 10.50 9.83 20.28
CA ILE A 214 9.98 8.55 19.79
C ILE A 214 11.05 7.83 18.99
N ALA A 215 11.22 6.53 19.23
CA ALA A 215 12.23 5.74 18.56
C ALA A 215 11.73 5.18 17.22
N SER A 216 12.62 5.14 16.23
CA SER A 216 12.42 4.36 15.01
C SER A 216 13.74 3.81 14.52
N ALA A 217 13.73 2.58 14.01
CA ALA A 217 14.89 2.02 13.31
C ALA A 217 15.10 2.64 11.91
N SER A 218 14.16 3.47 11.42
CA SER A 218 14.16 4.02 10.06
C SER A 218 14.46 2.95 8.99
N PRO A 219 13.71 1.84 8.96
CA PRO A 219 14.02 0.70 8.10
C PRO A 219 13.82 1.04 6.63
N ARG A 220 14.80 0.66 5.79
CA ARG A 220 14.70 0.63 4.32
C ARG A 220 14.55 -0.80 3.78
N MET A 221 14.83 -1.79 4.61
CA MET A 221 14.77 -3.21 4.25
C MET A 221 14.25 -4.04 5.44
N HIS A 222 13.76 -5.25 5.17
CA HIS A 222 13.30 -6.16 6.23
C HIS A 222 14.47 -6.89 6.93
N HIS A 223 15.57 -7.15 6.23
CA HIS A 223 16.74 -7.86 6.77
C HIS A 223 18.04 -7.31 6.18
N GLY A 224 19.13 -7.30 6.95
CA GLY A 224 20.41 -6.69 6.56
C GLY A 224 21.04 -7.32 5.31
N ALA A 225 20.82 -8.62 5.09
CA ALA A 225 21.27 -9.33 3.87
C ALA A 225 20.70 -8.72 2.57
N ARG A 226 19.63 -7.91 2.64
CA ARG A 226 19.04 -7.22 1.50
C ARG A 226 19.74 -5.93 1.11
N ARG A 227 20.83 -5.54 1.80
CA ARG A 227 21.60 -4.33 1.46
C ARG A 227 21.96 -4.26 -0.02
N LYS A 228 22.52 -5.34 -0.58
CA LYS A 228 22.90 -5.41 -2.00
C LYS A 228 21.72 -5.10 -2.94
N LEU A 229 20.53 -5.64 -2.62
CA LEU A 229 19.33 -5.34 -3.39
C LEU A 229 18.91 -3.87 -3.25
N ALA A 230 19.00 -3.30 -2.05
CA ALA A 230 18.70 -1.88 -1.83
C ALA A 230 19.66 -0.95 -2.59
N ASP A 231 20.94 -1.34 -2.72
CA ASP A 231 21.92 -0.61 -3.53
C ASP A 231 21.60 -0.72 -5.03
N VAL A 232 21.23 -1.92 -5.53
CA VAL A 232 20.75 -2.09 -6.92
C VAL A 232 19.52 -1.21 -7.22
N LEU A 233 18.53 -1.19 -6.33
CA LEU A 233 17.35 -0.33 -6.48
C LEU A 233 17.73 1.16 -6.44
N THR A 234 18.76 1.51 -5.68
CA THR A 234 19.29 2.87 -5.67
C THR A 234 19.96 3.22 -7.00
N ALA A 235 20.76 2.32 -7.57
CA ALA A 235 21.42 2.47 -8.86
C ALA A 235 20.41 2.67 -10.00
N VAL A 236 19.33 1.87 -10.01
CA VAL A 236 18.21 2.03 -10.96
C VAL A 236 17.56 3.40 -10.80
N ARG A 237 17.27 3.83 -9.56
CA ARG A 237 16.64 5.12 -9.29
C ARG A 237 17.52 6.30 -9.69
N THR A 238 18.84 6.20 -9.55
CA THR A 238 19.79 7.28 -9.88
C THR A 238 20.33 7.19 -11.30
N GLY A 239 20.02 6.13 -12.04
CA GLY A 239 20.47 5.95 -13.42
C GLY A 239 21.97 5.69 -13.57
N VAL A 240 22.60 5.07 -12.58
CA VAL A 240 24.06 4.78 -12.59
C VAL A 240 24.32 3.28 -12.38
N LYS A 241 25.54 2.81 -12.66
CA LYS A 241 25.93 1.44 -12.32
C LYS A 241 26.14 1.29 -10.82
N VAL A 242 26.07 0.06 -10.32
CA VAL A 242 26.31 -0.24 -8.89
C VAL A 242 27.71 0.23 -8.46
N ASP A 243 28.72 0.03 -9.31
CA ASP A 243 30.11 0.44 -9.03
C ASP A 243 30.26 1.97 -8.92
N ASP A 244 29.37 2.73 -9.56
CA ASP A 244 29.39 4.20 -9.62
C ASP A 244 28.52 4.87 -8.54
N LEU A 245 27.91 4.08 -7.62
CA LEU A 245 27.00 4.62 -6.61
C LEU A 245 27.67 5.61 -5.65
N GLY A 246 28.97 5.44 -5.36
CA GLY A 246 29.69 6.27 -4.40
C GLY A 246 28.92 6.44 -3.07
N ARG A 247 28.63 7.68 -2.68
CA ARG A 247 27.89 8.01 -1.44
C ARG A 247 26.38 7.76 -1.51
N ALA A 248 25.83 7.42 -2.68
CA ALA A 248 24.43 7.03 -2.81
C ALA A 248 24.17 5.60 -2.30
N ALA A 249 25.20 4.75 -2.27
CA ALA A 249 25.13 3.42 -1.66
C ALA A 249 24.87 3.51 -0.16
N LEU A 250 24.21 2.50 0.39
CA LEU A 250 24.09 2.34 1.83
C LEU A 250 25.45 2.09 2.45
N ALA A 251 25.78 2.84 3.51
CA ALA A 251 27.03 2.67 4.25
C ALA A 251 27.13 1.28 4.93
N ASN A 252 26.00 0.77 5.44
CA ASN A 252 25.91 -0.48 6.19
C ASN A 252 24.55 -1.17 5.97
N ALA A 253 24.37 -2.33 6.60
CA ALA A 253 23.16 -3.14 6.52
C ALA A 253 22.16 -2.88 7.67
N GLU A 254 22.38 -1.82 8.45
CA GLU A 254 21.70 -1.59 9.73
C GLU A 254 20.36 -0.85 9.58
N GLN A 255 20.06 -0.27 8.41
CA GLN A 255 18.74 0.30 8.07
C GLN A 255 17.71 -0.80 7.75
N ARG A 256 17.58 -1.76 8.67
CA ARG A 256 16.68 -2.92 8.60
C ARG A 256 15.59 -2.84 9.67
N LEU A 257 14.57 -3.69 9.56
CA LEU A 257 13.66 -3.93 10.69
C LEU A 257 14.44 -4.49 11.89
N ARG A 258 14.08 -4.03 13.08
CA ARG A 258 14.72 -4.39 14.35
C ARG A 258 13.67 -4.77 15.39
N SER A 259 14.09 -5.60 16.34
CA SER A 259 13.28 -5.83 17.54
C SER A 259 13.34 -4.62 18.47
N GLY A 260 12.34 -4.51 19.36
CA GLY A 260 12.35 -3.51 20.43
C GLY A 260 13.60 -3.62 21.30
N ASP A 261 14.02 -4.84 21.66
CA ASP A 261 15.19 -5.07 22.52
C ASP A 261 16.50 -4.60 21.88
N GLU A 262 16.67 -4.82 20.57
CA GLU A 262 17.82 -4.28 19.83
C GLU A 262 17.83 -2.76 19.89
N LEU A 263 16.67 -2.14 19.67
CA LEU A 263 16.54 -0.68 19.64
C LEU A 263 16.77 -0.08 21.03
N ARG A 264 16.25 -0.69 22.11
CA ARG A 264 16.51 -0.28 23.50
C ARG A 264 18.00 -0.26 23.83
N ARG A 265 18.73 -1.32 23.45
CA ARG A 265 20.19 -1.37 23.66
C ARG A 265 20.93 -0.24 22.94
N LEU A 266 20.48 0.12 21.73
CA LEU A 266 21.08 1.21 20.95
C LEU A 266 20.77 2.59 21.52
N LEU A 267 19.55 2.81 22.02
CA LEU A 267 19.16 4.10 22.60
C LEU A 267 19.69 4.30 24.03
N GLY A 268 20.09 3.23 24.72
CA GLY A 268 20.71 3.32 26.04
C GLY A 268 19.81 4.06 27.05
N PRO A 269 20.23 5.20 27.61
CA PRO A 269 19.42 6.00 28.54
C PRO A 269 18.07 6.46 27.97
N HIS A 270 17.91 6.49 26.64
CA HIS A 270 16.72 6.98 25.93
C HIS A 270 15.81 5.82 25.46
N ALA A 271 15.94 4.64 26.05
CA ALA A 271 15.20 3.44 25.67
C ALA A 271 13.67 3.56 25.87
N ASP A 272 13.23 4.49 26.69
CA ASP A 272 11.82 4.84 26.92
C ASP A 272 11.12 5.39 25.66
N ALA A 273 11.88 5.92 24.70
CA ALA A 273 11.35 6.35 23.40
C ALA A 273 10.80 5.17 22.56
N VAL A 274 11.19 3.92 22.89
CA VAL A 274 10.62 2.70 22.28
C VAL A 274 9.23 2.42 22.84
N ASP A 275 9.01 2.62 24.14
CA ASP A 275 7.70 2.44 24.78
C ASP A 275 6.70 3.45 24.25
N ARG A 276 7.10 4.73 24.20
CA ARG A 276 6.28 5.80 23.60
C ARG A 276 5.89 5.51 22.15
N ALA A 277 6.73 4.80 21.39
CA ALA A 277 6.38 4.41 20.03
C ALA A 277 5.26 3.36 19.99
N THR A 278 5.29 2.39 20.90
CA THR A 278 4.21 1.41 21.08
C THR A 278 2.93 2.09 21.54
N ASP A 279 3.01 2.92 22.58
CA ASP A 279 1.86 3.63 23.13
C ASP A 279 1.21 4.52 22.08
N LEU A 280 2.01 5.27 21.33
CA LEU A 280 1.52 6.09 20.23
C LEU A 280 0.83 5.24 19.17
N ALA A 281 1.42 4.11 18.78
CA ALA A 281 0.86 3.25 17.77
C ALA A 281 -0.56 2.81 18.14
N ASP A 282 -0.86 2.57 19.42
CA ASP A 282 -2.19 2.17 19.90
C ASP A 282 -3.23 3.29 19.87
N THR A 283 -2.80 4.55 19.80
CA THR A 283 -3.71 5.68 19.58
C THR A 283 -4.12 5.86 18.11
N LEU A 284 -3.46 5.19 17.16
CA LEU A 284 -3.73 5.31 15.72
C LEU A 284 -4.82 4.32 15.31
N THR A 285 -6.05 4.82 15.20
CA THR A 285 -7.25 4.00 15.00
C THR A 285 -7.69 3.87 13.55
N PHE A 286 -7.19 4.73 12.64
CA PHE A 286 -7.56 4.70 11.23
C PHE A 286 -7.24 3.36 10.55
N ARG A 287 -8.21 2.84 9.81
CA ARG A 287 -8.10 1.61 9.03
C ARG A 287 -8.50 1.84 7.57
N LEU A 288 -7.78 1.19 6.64
CA LEU A 288 -8.11 1.29 5.21
C LEU A 288 -9.49 0.71 4.86
N ASP A 289 -10.06 -0.17 5.68
CA ASP A 289 -11.41 -0.73 5.50
C ASP A 289 -12.53 0.29 5.78
N GLU A 290 -12.21 1.43 6.41
CA GLU A 290 -13.11 2.59 6.54
C GLU A 290 -13.28 3.33 5.20
N LEU A 291 -12.40 3.09 4.23
CA LEU A 291 -12.48 3.68 2.90
C LEU A 291 -13.51 2.90 2.07
N ARG A 292 -14.75 3.38 2.10
CA ARG A 292 -15.83 2.86 1.26
C ARG A 292 -15.97 3.71 0.00
N TYR A 293 -16.42 3.08 -1.07
CA TYR A 293 -16.74 3.78 -2.30
C TYR A 293 -17.88 4.75 -2.04
N GLU A 294 -17.62 6.05 -2.17
CA GLU A 294 -18.63 7.09 -2.10
C GLU A 294 -18.97 7.50 -3.53
N TYR A 295 -20.15 7.09 -4.00
CA TYR A 295 -20.66 7.58 -5.27
C TYR A 295 -21.13 9.03 -5.12
N PRO A 296 -20.93 9.89 -6.13
CA PRO A 296 -21.50 11.22 -6.14
C PRO A 296 -23.01 11.19 -5.87
N SER A 297 -23.54 12.21 -5.18
CA SER A 297 -24.97 12.29 -4.93
C SER A 297 -25.72 12.53 -6.25
N GLU A 298 -26.32 11.48 -6.80
CA GLU A 298 -27.16 11.49 -8.02
C GLU A 298 -28.58 12.03 -7.76
N ILE A 299 -28.76 12.93 -6.78
CA ILE A 299 -30.06 13.57 -6.51
C ILE A 299 -30.29 14.60 -7.62
N ALA A 300 -30.90 14.14 -8.72
CA ALA A 300 -31.33 15.00 -9.80
C ALA A 300 -32.77 15.44 -9.54
N LYS A 301 -33.01 16.76 -9.44
CA LYS A 301 -34.36 17.36 -9.44
C LYS A 301 -35.31 16.86 -8.33
N GLY A 302 -34.78 16.43 -7.18
CA GLY A 302 -35.58 15.95 -6.05
C GLY A 302 -36.05 14.49 -6.15
N GLU A 303 -35.64 13.76 -7.18
CA GLU A 303 -35.88 12.32 -7.30
C GLU A 303 -34.77 11.53 -6.57
N THR A 304 -35.12 10.48 -5.83
CA THR A 304 -34.11 9.62 -5.20
C THR A 304 -33.40 8.76 -6.25
N ALA A 305 -32.18 8.31 -5.97
CA ALA A 305 -31.44 7.42 -6.87
C ALA A 305 -32.23 6.12 -7.17
N GLY A 306 -32.93 5.58 -6.18
CA GLY A 306 -33.78 4.40 -6.33
C GLY A 306 -34.95 4.64 -7.27
N ASP A 307 -35.70 5.72 -7.08
CA ASP A 307 -36.85 6.06 -7.93
C ASP A 307 -36.42 6.31 -9.37
N ARG A 308 -35.33 7.07 -9.53
CA ARG A 308 -34.75 7.36 -10.85
C ARG A 308 -34.31 6.09 -11.56
N LEU A 309 -33.62 5.19 -10.87
CA LEU A 309 -33.17 3.93 -11.44
C LEU A 309 -34.36 3.06 -11.84
N LYS A 310 -35.37 2.94 -10.97
CA LYS A 310 -36.58 2.17 -11.25
C LYS A 310 -37.30 2.70 -12.50
N ARG A 311 -37.52 4.02 -12.59
CA ARG A 311 -38.13 4.66 -13.77
C ARG A 311 -37.35 4.37 -15.04
N LEU A 312 -36.03 4.63 -15.03
CA LEU A 312 -35.16 4.39 -16.20
C LEU A 312 -35.11 2.91 -16.60
N ALA A 313 -35.14 1.99 -15.64
CA ALA A 313 -35.15 0.55 -15.91
C ALA A 313 -36.47 0.11 -16.57
N HIS A 314 -37.61 0.64 -16.12
CA HIS A 314 -38.90 0.40 -16.79
C HIS A 314 -38.97 1.01 -18.19
N ASP A 315 -38.41 2.21 -18.38
CA ASP A 315 -38.33 2.84 -19.72
C ASP A 315 -37.45 2.00 -20.65
N GLY A 316 -36.32 1.50 -20.15
CA GLY A 316 -35.45 0.57 -20.88
C GLY A 316 -36.14 -0.75 -21.22
N LEU A 317 -36.99 -1.27 -20.33
CA LEU A 317 -37.78 -2.48 -20.57
C LEU A 317 -38.78 -2.28 -21.72
N LYS A 318 -39.49 -1.15 -21.75
CA LYS A 318 -40.43 -0.80 -22.83
C LYS A 318 -39.70 -0.67 -24.18
N TRP A 319 -38.52 -0.05 -24.17
CA TRP A 319 -37.70 0.10 -25.37
C TRP A 319 -37.18 -1.25 -25.91
N ARG A 320 -36.76 -2.16 -25.01
CA ARG A 320 -36.22 -3.48 -25.39
C ARG A 320 -37.32 -4.46 -25.83
N TYR A 321 -38.53 -4.35 -25.26
CA TYR A 321 -39.68 -5.21 -25.52
C TYR A 321 -40.91 -4.38 -25.96
N PRO A 322 -40.93 -3.85 -27.19
CA PRO A 322 -42.02 -2.98 -27.66
C PRO A 322 -43.39 -3.67 -27.70
N SER A 323 -43.42 -5.00 -27.85
CA SER A 323 -44.66 -5.81 -27.83
C SER A 323 -45.05 -6.32 -26.44
N GLY A 324 -44.34 -5.88 -25.39
CA GLY A 324 -44.53 -6.34 -24.01
C GLY A 324 -43.48 -7.37 -23.58
N ALA A 325 -42.94 -7.18 -22.37
CA ALA A 325 -41.98 -8.11 -21.77
C ALA A 325 -42.70 -9.33 -21.16
N PRO A 326 -42.17 -10.56 -21.34
CA PRO A 326 -42.67 -11.75 -20.65
C PRO A 326 -42.63 -11.60 -19.13
N ASP A 327 -43.53 -12.29 -18.42
CA ASP A 327 -43.62 -12.18 -16.95
C ASP A 327 -42.33 -12.57 -16.24
N LYS A 328 -41.60 -13.56 -16.77
CA LYS A 328 -40.27 -13.94 -16.28
C LYS A 328 -39.28 -12.76 -16.27
N VAL A 329 -39.32 -11.92 -17.31
CA VAL A 329 -38.43 -10.74 -17.43
C VAL A 329 -38.86 -9.64 -16.46
N ARG A 330 -40.16 -9.42 -16.29
CA ARG A 330 -40.70 -8.45 -15.32
C ARG A 330 -40.33 -8.84 -13.88
N GLN A 331 -40.48 -10.11 -13.53
CA GLN A 331 -40.08 -10.62 -12.22
C GLN A 331 -38.57 -10.50 -11.99
N LEU A 332 -37.77 -10.81 -13.00
CA LEU A 332 -36.31 -10.62 -12.92
C LEU A 332 -35.96 -9.15 -12.68
N LEU A 333 -36.61 -8.22 -13.39
CA LEU A 333 -36.35 -6.79 -13.20
C LEU A 333 -36.62 -6.32 -11.76
N GLU A 334 -37.78 -6.67 -11.20
CA GLU A 334 -38.11 -6.30 -9.81
C GLU A 334 -37.16 -6.97 -8.80
N HIS A 335 -36.74 -8.21 -9.05
CA HIS A 335 -35.76 -8.91 -8.23
C HIS A 335 -34.41 -8.18 -8.21
N GLU A 336 -33.89 -7.82 -9.39
CA GLU A 336 -32.63 -7.08 -9.53
C GLU A 336 -32.72 -5.69 -8.89
N LEU A 337 -33.80 -4.93 -9.13
CA LEU A 337 -34.00 -3.63 -8.48
C LEU A 337 -34.02 -3.74 -6.95
N THR A 338 -34.65 -4.79 -6.41
CA THR A 338 -34.66 -5.06 -4.97
C THR A 338 -33.26 -5.38 -4.45
N LEU A 339 -32.48 -6.19 -5.19
CA LEU A 339 -31.12 -6.53 -4.82
C LEU A 339 -30.19 -5.32 -4.86
N ILE A 340 -30.28 -4.49 -5.90
CA ILE A 340 -29.50 -3.26 -6.05
C ILE A 340 -29.81 -2.30 -4.89
N ALA A 341 -31.09 -2.14 -4.54
CA ALA A 341 -31.50 -1.29 -3.41
C ALA A 341 -30.98 -1.82 -2.07
N LYS A 342 -31.00 -3.14 -1.86
CA LYS A 342 -30.45 -3.76 -0.66
C LYS A 342 -28.93 -3.53 -0.54
N LEU A 343 -28.21 -3.56 -1.66
CA LEU A 343 -26.77 -3.33 -1.72
C LEU A 343 -26.37 -1.85 -1.81
N ARG A 344 -27.35 -0.94 -1.97
CA ARG A 344 -27.15 0.51 -2.17
C ARG A 344 -26.28 0.85 -3.39
N TYR A 345 -26.44 0.09 -4.48
CA TYR A 345 -25.68 0.26 -5.73
C TYR A 345 -26.39 1.12 -6.79
N GLU A 346 -27.52 1.75 -6.47
CA GLU A 346 -28.27 2.56 -7.43
C GLU A 346 -27.44 3.68 -8.06
N PRO A 347 -26.63 4.45 -7.29
CA PRO A 347 -25.79 5.50 -7.87
C PRO A 347 -24.81 4.96 -8.92
N TYR A 348 -24.26 3.75 -8.73
CA TYR A 348 -23.35 3.13 -9.69
C TYR A 348 -24.02 2.94 -11.06
N PHE A 349 -25.21 2.32 -11.08
CA PHE A 349 -25.94 2.09 -12.32
C PHE A 349 -26.33 3.40 -13.02
N LEU A 350 -26.70 4.42 -12.25
CA LEU A 350 -27.04 5.74 -12.79
C LEU A 350 -25.83 6.43 -13.42
N THR A 351 -24.70 6.48 -12.73
CA THR A 351 -23.47 7.10 -13.25
C THR A 351 -23.01 6.40 -14.53
N VAL A 352 -22.96 5.07 -14.55
CA VAL A 352 -22.57 4.31 -15.76
C VAL A 352 -23.54 4.58 -16.92
N ARG A 353 -24.85 4.54 -16.65
CA ARG A 353 -25.87 4.84 -17.66
C ARG A 353 -25.70 6.23 -18.23
N ASP A 354 -25.41 7.24 -17.42
CA ASP A 354 -25.29 8.62 -17.87
C ASP A 354 -24.03 8.83 -18.73
N VAL A 355 -22.92 8.20 -18.35
CA VAL A 355 -21.70 8.19 -19.19
C VAL A 355 -21.97 7.53 -20.55
N VAL A 356 -22.65 6.38 -20.57
CA VAL A 356 -23.01 5.68 -21.81
C VAL A 356 -23.99 6.49 -22.65
N ALA A 357 -25.01 7.11 -22.03
CA ALA A 357 -25.98 7.95 -22.71
C ALA A 357 -25.32 9.18 -23.35
N PHE A 358 -24.37 9.81 -22.65
CA PHE A 358 -23.58 10.92 -23.17
C PHE A 358 -22.66 10.48 -24.32
N ALA A 359 -21.98 9.34 -24.19
CA ALA A 359 -21.15 8.79 -25.26
C ALA A 359 -21.98 8.57 -26.54
N ARG A 360 -23.16 7.94 -26.41
CA ARG A 360 -24.08 7.72 -27.53
C ARG A 360 -24.58 9.02 -28.16
N SER A 361 -24.91 10.04 -27.37
CA SER A 361 -25.36 11.34 -27.91
C SER A 361 -24.26 12.08 -28.68
N ARG A 362 -23.00 11.74 -28.44
CA ARG A 362 -21.82 12.25 -29.15
C ARG A 362 -21.31 11.31 -30.23
N ASN A 363 -22.04 10.23 -30.55
CA ASN A 363 -21.60 9.17 -31.47
C ASN A 363 -20.23 8.58 -31.12
N ILE A 364 -19.90 8.53 -29.82
CA ILE A 364 -18.70 7.86 -29.31
C ILE A 364 -19.05 6.38 -29.12
N LEU A 365 -18.27 5.50 -29.76
CA LEU A 365 -18.44 4.06 -29.61
C LEU A 365 -18.20 3.67 -28.15
N CYS A 366 -19.20 3.04 -27.53
CA CYS A 366 -19.11 2.47 -26.20
C CYS A 366 -19.36 0.97 -26.28
N GLN A 367 -18.44 0.16 -25.75
CA GLN A 367 -18.56 -1.28 -25.61
C GLN A 367 -18.34 -1.62 -24.14
N GLY A 368 -19.39 -2.11 -23.49
CA GLY A 368 -19.43 -2.33 -22.04
C GLY A 368 -20.83 -2.63 -21.57
#